data_AF-R9HF44-F1
#
_entry.id   AF-R9HF44-F1
#
_cell.length_a   1.000
_cell.length_b   1.000
_cell.length_c   1.000
_cell.angle_alpha   90.00
_cell.angle_beta   90.00
_cell.angle_gamma   90.00
#
_symmetry.space_group_name_H-M   'P 1'
#
loop_
_entity.id
_entity.type
_entity.pdbx_description
1 polymer ?
#
loop_
_entity_poly.entity_id
_entity_poly.type
_entity_poly.pdbx_seq_one_letter_code
_entity_poly.pdbx_strand_id
1 'polypeptide(L)'
;MATERIIPGEIRIFLNHIYEFKKGVRNMVLYTMSREHEEFAIRRLKNQKISYMIQEVGTNKINLFFGKPECMEAMRHIIIRPLNQLSAEEDFILGAMLGYDLCQQCKRYCNKKEGIKIAV
;
A
#
# COMPACT_ATOMS: atom_id res chain seq x y z
N MET A 1 22.48 -32.24 5.03
CA MET A 1 22.55 -30.92 5.70
C MET A 1 21.41 -30.09 5.16
N ALA A 2 20.36 -29.87 5.95
CA ALA A 2 19.27 -28.99 5.55
C ALA A 2 19.81 -27.56 5.58
N THR A 3 19.98 -26.96 4.41
CA THR A 3 20.21 -25.52 4.31
C THR A 3 19.01 -24.84 4.95
N GLU A 4 19.22 -24.21 6.11
CA GLU A 4 18.25 -23.28 6.67
C GLU A 4 17.96 -22.25 5.58
N ARG A 5 16.77 -22.36 4.96
CA ARG A 5 16.33 -21.40 3.96
C ARG A 5 16.09 -20.09 4.70
N ILE A 6 17.11 -19.23 4.74
CA ILE A 6 17.00 -17.88 5.26
C ILE A 6 15.95 -17.18 4.41
N ILE A 7 14.76 -16.97 4.98
CA ILE A 7 13.69 -16.22 4.32
C ILE A 7 14.17 -14.77 4.19
N PRO A 8 14.22 -14.20 2.97
CA PRO A 8 14.59 -12.81 2.77
C PRO A 8 13.83 -11.86 3.69
N GLY A 9 14.50 -10.82 4.21
CA GLY A 9 13.90 -9.86 5.13
C GLY A 9 12.62 -9.21 4.56
N GLU A 10 12.62 -8.89 3.26
CA GLU A 10 11.47 -8.33 2.56
C GLU A 10 10.25 -9.28 2.60
N ILE A 11 10.46 -10.57 2.36
CA ILE A 11 9.40 -11.59 2.46
C ILE A 11 8.87 -11.70 3.89
N ARG A 12 9.74 -11.65 4.91
CA ARG A 12 9.31 -11.68 6.31
C ARG A 12 8.39 -10.51 6.66
N ILE A 13 8.72 -9.31 6.20
CA ILE A 13 7.89 -8.11 6.41
C ILE A 13 6.55 -8.25 5.69
N PHE A 14 6.55 -8.70 4.44
CA PHE A 14 5.31 -8.97 3.70
C PHE A 14 4.39 -9.97 4.41
N LEU A 15 4.94 -11.06 4.94
CA LEU A 15 4.17 -12.04 5.71
C LEU A 15 3.60 -11.45 7.00
N ASN A 16 4.34 -10.56 7.67
CA ASN A 16 3.84 -9.83 8.83
C ASN A 16 2.66 -8.91 8.45
N HIS A 17 2.73 -8.21 7.32
CA HIS A 17 1.62 -7.38 6.86
C HIS A 17 0.35 -8.19 6.54
N ILE A 18 0.48 -9.40 5.98
CA ILE A 18 -0.65 -10.31 5.81
C ILE A 18 -1.24 -10.69 7.18
N TYR A 19 -0.40 -10.97 8.17
CA TYR A 19 -0.84 -11.32 9.52
C TYR A 19 -1.63 -10.17 10.17
N GLU A 20 -1.11 -8.94 10.12
CA GLU A 20 -1.78 -7.75 10.65
C GLU A 20 -3.12 -7.48 9.96
N PHE A 21 -3.16 -7.59 8.63
CA PHE A 21 -4.41 -7.47 7.87
C PHE A 21 -5.44 -8.50 8.33
N LYS A 22 -5.03 -9.77 8.49
CA LYS A 22 -5.91 -10.84 8.96
C LYS A 22 -6.40 -10.66 10.40
N LYS A 23 -5.62 -9.98 11.24
CA LYS A 23 -6.02 -9.60 12.61
C LYS A 23 -6.94 -8.38 12.65
N GLY A 24 -7.19 -7.72 11.52
CA GLY A 24 -8.07 -6.56 11.44
C GLY A 24 -7.42 -5.26 11.92
N VAL A 25 -6.08 -5.19 11.97
CA VAL A 25 -5.36 -3.96 12.35
C VAL A 25 -5.66 -2.82 11.37
N ARG A 26 -5.82 -3.15 10.09
CA ARG A 26 -6.12 -2.21 9.00
C ARG A 26 -6.88 -2.90 7.88
N ASN A 27 -7.69 -2.13 7.15
CA ASN A 27 -8.52 -2.64 6.06
C ASN A 27 -7.74 -2.82 4.74
N MET A 28 -6.59 -2.15 4.62
CA MET A 28 -5.74 -2.17 3.44
C MET A 28 -4.27 -1.97 3.84
N VAL A 29 -3.38 -2.56 3.05
CA VAL A 29 -1.93 -2.39 3.16
C VAL A 29 -1.37 -1.92 1.82
N LEU A 30 -0.42 -0.99 1.88
CA LEU A 30 0.51 -0.67 0.80
C LEU A 30 1.89 -1.15 1.22
N TYR A 31 2.51 -2.01 0.42
CA TYR A 31 3.87 -2.47 0.63
C TYR A 31 4.70 -2.34 -0.63
N THR A 32 5.81 -1.61 -0.57
CA THR A 32 6.76 -1.52 -1.67
C THR A 32 7.77 -2.65 -1.56
N MET A 33 7.90 -3.44 -2.63
CA MET A 33 8.81 -4.59 -2.64
C MET A 33 9.51 -4.76 -3.99
N SER A 34 10.60 -5.54 -3.99
CA SER A 34 11.33 -5.93 -5.19
C SER A 34 10.43 -6.75 -6.12
N ARG A 35 10.53 -6.48 -7.43
CA ARG A 35 9.78 -7.22 -8.47
C ARG A 35 10.15 -8.70 -8.49
N GLU A 36 11.35 -9.06 -8.04
CA GLU A 36 11.81 -10.46 -7.95
C GLU A 36 10.92 -11.33 -7.04
N HIS A 37 10.24 -10.72 -6.06
CA HIS A 37 9.38 -11.41 -5.09
C HIS A 37 7.89 -11.28 -5.43
N GLU A 38 7.53 -10.63 -6.55
CA GLU A 38 6.14 -10.37 -6.94
C GLU A 38 5.32 -11.65 -7.08
N GLU A 39 5.84 -12.64 -7.80
CA GLU A 39 5.13 -13.90 -8.06
C GLU A 39 4.80 -14.63 -6.75
N PHE A 40 5.76 -14.66 -5.82
CA PHE A 40 5.55 -15.22 -4.49
C PHE A 40 4.43 -14.49 -3.75
N ALA A 41 4.46 -13.16 -3.75
CA ALA A 41 3.46 -12.35 -3.05
C ALA A 41 2.05 -12.54 -3.65
N ILE A 42 1.91 -12.50 -4.97
CA ILE A 42 0.63 -12.73 -5.66
C ILE A 42 0.09 -14.12 -5.33
N ARG A 43 0.92 -15.17 -5.46
CA ARG A 43 0.50 -16.54 -5.14
C ARG A 43 0.02 -16.65 -3.70
N ARG A 44 0.73 -16.00 -2.76
CA ARG A 44 0.38 -16.02 -1.34
C ARG A 44 -0.95 -15.29 -1.05
N LEU A 45 -1.23 -14.18 -1.72
CA LEU A 45 -2.49 -13.43 -1.59
C LEU A 45 -3.66 -14.19 -2.22
N LYS A 46 -3.49 -14.74 -3.43
CA LYS A 46 -4.51 -15.55 -4.13
C LYS A 46 -4.92 -16.77 -3.32
N ASN A 47 -3.95 -17.52 -2.77
CA ASN A 47 -4.23 -18.69 -1.93
C ASN A 47 -5.03 -18.36 -0.66
N GLN A 48 -4.95 -17.11 -0.19
CA GLN A 48 -5.68 -16.62 0.97
C GLN A 48 -6.93 -15.83 0.61
N LYS A 49 -7.27 -15.74 -0.69
CA LYS A 49 -8.41 -14.99 -1.23
C LYS A 49 -8.39 -13.51 -0.81
N ILE A 50 -7.20 -12.91 -0.76
CA ILE A 50 -7.02 -11.49 -0.43
C ILE A 50 -7.00 -10.70 -1.74
N SER A 51 -7.85 -9.68 -1.84
CA SER A 51 -7.89 -8.79 -3.00
C SER A 51 -6.65 -7.91 -3.04
N TYR A 52 -6.13 -7.64 -4.24
CA TYR A 52 -4.89 -6.91 -4.42
C TYR A 52 -4.87 -6.10 -5.72
N MET A 53 -3.93 -5.16 -5.79
CA MET A 53 -3.59 -4.35 -6.96
C MET A 53 -2.08 -4.09 -6.94
N ILE A 54 -1.49 -4.02 -8.13
CA ILE A 54 -0.05 -3.74 -8.29
C ILE A 54 0.09 -2.46 -9.09
N GLN A 55 0.99 -1.59 -8.64
CA GLN A 55 1.46 -0.44 -9.38
C GLN A 55 2.97 -0.57 -9.56
N GLU A 56 3.44 -0.48 -10.81
CA GLU A 56 4.87 -0.51 -11.09
C GLU A 56 5.54 0.80 -10.64
N VAL A 57 6.70 0.70 -9.98
CA VAL A 57 7.47 1.86 -9.50
C VAL A 57 8.92 1.73 -9.94
N GLY A 58 9.25 2.42 -11.03
CA GLY A 58 10.57 2.29 -11.65
C GLY A 58 10.78 0.90 -12.26
N THR A 59 12.03 0.47 -12.36
CA THR A 59 12.41 -0.75 -13.11
C THR A 59 12.37 -2.03 -12.28
N ASN A 60 12.62 -1.96 -10.97
CA ASN A 60 12.84 -3.16 -10.14
C ASN A 60 11.97 -3.22 -8.87
N LYS A 61 11.05 -2.28 -8.68
CA LYS A 61 10.16 -2.24 -7.52
C LYS A 61 8.71 -2.15 -7.94
N ILE A 62 7.85 -2.65 -7.07
CA ILE A 62 6.40 -2.55 -7.20
C ILE A 62 5.80 -2.02 -5.90
N ASN A 63 4.71 -1.28 -6.02
CA ASN A 63 3.78 -1.04 -4.93
C ASN A 63 2.70 -2.12 -4.97
N LEU A 64 2.71 -3.00 -3.98
CA LEU A 64 1.69 -4.02 -3.79
C LEU A 64 0.65 -3.52 -2.80
N PHE A 65 -0.55 -3.26 -3.29
CA PHE A 65 -1.73 -2.96 -2.49
C PHE A 65 -2.50 -4.25 -2.25
N PHE A 66 -2.93 -4.50 -1.01
CA PHE A 66 -3.84 -5.60 -0.72
C PHE A 66 -4.76 -5.30 0.45
N GLY A 67 -5.95 -5.87 0.45
CA GLY A 67 -6.92 -5.61 1.50
C GLY A 67 -8.33 -6.09 1.18
N LYS A 68 -9.31 -5.41 1.78
CA LYS A 68 -10.73 -5.64 1.49
C LYS A 68 -11.07 -5.30 0.04
N PRO A 69 -11.96 -6.06 -0.63
CA PRO A 69 -12.31 -5.84 -2.03
C PRO A 69 -12.80 -4.41 -2.33
N GLU A 70 -13.59 -3.82 -1.44
CA GLU A 70 -14.15 -2.47 -1.57
C GLU A 70 -13.04 -1.40 -1.53
N CYS A 71 -12.05 -1.59 -0.65
CA CYS A 71 -10.87 -0.73 -0.59
C CYS A 71 -10.05 -0.83 -1.89
N MET A 72 -9.85 -2.06 -2.41
CA MET A 72 -9.11 -2.26 -3.66
C MET A 72 -9.82 -1.61 -4.85
N GLU A 73 -11.15 -1.70 -4.91
CA GLU A 73 -11.92 -1.07 -5.97
C GLU A 73 -11.77 0.45 -5.93
N ALA A 74 -11.91 1.07 -4.74
CA ALA A 74 -11.68 2.51 -4.58
C ALA A 74 -10.25 2.92 -5.00
N MET A 75 -9.24 2.13 -4.64
CA MET A 75 -7.85 2.43 -5.01
C MET A 75 -7.58 2.35 -6.51
N ARG A 76 -8.29 1.51 -7.27
CA ARG A 76 -8.15 1.47 -8.74
C ARG A 76 -8.55 2.78 -9.40
N HIS A 77 -9.52 3.50 -8.84
CA HIS A 77 -9.95 4.81 -9.34
C HIS A 77 -9.05 5.96 -8.88
N ILE A 78 -8.39 5.83 -7.73
CA ILE A 78 -7.54 6.89 -7.15
C ILE A 78 -6.10 6.78 -7.65
N ILE A 79 -5.55 5.57 -7.72
CA ILE A 79 -4.13 5.31 -7.99
C ILE A 79 -3.91 5.14 -9.51
N ILE A 80 -4.37 6.13 -10.27
CA ILE A 80 -4.18 6.20 -11.73
C ILE A 80 -2.89 6.93 -12.13
N ARG A 81 -2.20 7.51 -11.14
CA ARG A 81 -0.97 8.28 -11.28
C ARG A 81 0.02 7.91 -10.18
N PRO A 82 1.31 8.27 -10.30
CA PRO A 82 2.29 8.10 -9.23
C PRO A 82 1.83 8.71 -7.90
N LEU A 83 2.13 8.05 -6.78
CA LEU A 83 1.66 8.46 -5.45
C LEU A 83 2.06 9.88 -5.04
N ASN A 84 3.19 10.38 -5.54
CA ASN A 84 3.66 11.74 -5.29
C ASN A 84 2.86 12.82 -6.04
N GLN A 85 2.01 12.43 -6.98
CA GLN A 85 1.16 13.35 -7.76
C GLN A 85 -0.30 13.36 -7.32
N LEU A 86 -0.65 12.61 -6.26
CA LEU A 86 -2.00 12.62 -5.72
C LEU A 86 -2.38 14.02 -5.23
N SER A 87 -3.65 14.39 -5.42
CA SER A 87 -4.24 15.59 -4.83
C SER A 87 -4.24 15.53 -3.30
N ALA A 88 -4.65 16.61 -2.63
CA ALA A 88 -4.77 16.59 -1.18
C ALA A 88 -5.89 15.63 -0.74
N GLU A 89 -6.99 15.60 -1.49
CA GLU A 89 -8.15 14.75 -1.28
C GLU A 89 -7.82 13.26 -1.52
N GLU A 90 -7.14 12.96 -2.63
CA GLU A 90 -6.72 11.59 -2.97
C GLU A 90 -5.74 11.03 -1.91
N ASP A 91 -4.79 11.86 -1.47
CA ASP A 91 -3.83 11.53 -0.42
C ASP A 91 -4.50 11.34 0.95
N PHE A 92 -5.53 12.15 1.25
CA PHE A 92 -6.34 12.00 2.44
C PHE A 92 -7.05 10.64 2.46
N ILE A 93 -7.74 10.30 1.36
CA ILE A 93 -8.47 9.03 1.21
C ILE A 93 -7.51 7.85 1.31
N LEU A 94 -6.36 7.92 0.63
CA LEU A 94 -5.33 6.88 0.69
C LEU A 94 -4.87 6.65 2.14
N GLY A 95 -4.53 7.70 2.87
CA GLY A 95 -4.07 7.56 4.25
C GLY A 95 -5.16 7.04 5.20
N ALA A 96 -6.41 7.46 5.01
CA ALA A 96 -7.54 6.92 5.76
C ALA A 96 -7.72 5.41 5.50
N MET A 97 -7.60 4.96 4.24
CA MET A 97 -7.68 3.54 3.88
C MET A 97 -6.53 2.72 4.47
N LEU A 98 -5.33 3.30 4.59
CA LEU A 98 -4.17 2.69 5.23
C LEU A 98 -4.27 2.64 6.77
N GLY A 99 -5.28 3.28 7.35
CA GLY A 99 -5.52 3.29 8.80
C GLY A 99 -4.73 4.36 9.56
N TYR A 100 -4.33 5.45 8.90
CA TYR A 100 -3.75 6.59 9.61
C TYR A 100 -4.79 7.32 10.46
N ASP A 101 -4.31 7.97 11.52
CA ASP A 101 -5.15 8.78 12.39
C ASP A 101 -5.84 9.90 11.61
N LEU A 102 -7.14 10.06 11.84
CA LEU A 102 -7.97 11.01 11.11
C LEU A 102 -7.52 12.45 11.35
N CYS A 103 -7.19 12.80 12.60
CA CYS A 103 -6.76 14.16 12.94
C CYS A 103 -5.39 14.49 12.32
N GLN A 104 -4.48 13.52 12.25
CA GLN A 104 -3.21 13.67 11.52
C GLN A 104 -3.43 13.86 10.02
N GLN A 105 -4.36 13.10 9.41
CA GLN A 105 -4.73 13.28 8.01
C GLN A 105 -5.35 14.65 7.75
N CYS A 106 -6.18 15.18 8.66
CA CYS A 106 -6.71 16.55 8.57
C CYS A 106 -5.58 17.59 8.56
N LYS A 107 -4.61 17.47 9.48
CA LYS A 107 -3.44 18.38 9.52
C LYS A 107 -2.64 18.32 8.22
N ARG A 108 -2.34 17.11 7.73
CA ARG A 108 -1.61 16.91 6.47
C ARG A 108 -2.36 17.49 5.26
N TYR A 109 -3.68 17.31 5.22
CA TYR A 109 -4.53 17.88 4.17
C TYR A 109 -4.50 19.41 4.16
N CYS A 110 -4.70 20.06 5.32
CA CYS A 110 -4.63 21.52 5.42
C CYS A 110 -3.27 22.05 5.00
N ASN A 111 -2.18 21.44 5.49
CA ASN A 111 -0.81 21.84 5.11
C ASN A 111 -0.59 21.75 3.59
N LYS A 112 -1.07 20.66 2.95
CA LYS A 112 -0.93 20.47 1.50
C LYS A 112 -1.76 21.48 0.71
N LYS A 113 -2.96 21.86 1.17
CA LYS A 113 -3.78 22.92 0.55
C LYS A 113 -3.16 24.30 0.72
N GLU A 114 -2.60 24.60 1.88
CA GLU A 114 -1.96 25.88 2.17
C GLU A 114 -0.64 26.04 1.42
N GLY A 115 0.16 24.97 1.28
CA GLY A 115 1.37 24.98 0.44
C GLY A 115 1.10 25.11 -1.06
N ILE A 116 -0.15 24.93 -1.51
CA ILE A 116 -0.61 25.20 -2.88
C ILE A 116 -1.02 26.68 -3.04
N LYS A 117 -1.08 27.48 -1.96
CA LYS A 117 -1.29 28.93 -2.10
C LYS A 117 -0.11 29.51 -2.89
N ILE A 118 -0.43 29.77 -4.14
CA ILE A 118 0.38 30.28 -5.25
C ILE A 118 1.44 31.23 -4.73
N ALA A 119 2.69 30.97 -5.15
CA ALA A 119 3.71 31.99 -5.26
C ALA A 119 3.13 33.14 -6.11
N VAL A 120 2.54 34.14 -5.47
CA VAL A 120 2.13 35.40 -6.09
C VAL A 120 3.35 36.30 -6.18
#